data_AF-A0AA96HKP1-F1
#
_entry.id   AF-A0AA96HKP1-F1
#
_cell.length_a   1.000
_cell.length_b   1.000
_cell.length_c   1.000
_cell.angle_alpha   90.00
_cell.angle_beta   90.00
_cell.angle_gamma   90.00
#
_symmetry.space_group_name_H-M   'P 1'
#
loop_
_entity.id
_entity.type
_entity.pdbx_description
1 polymer ?
#
loop_
_entity_poly.entity_id
_entity_poly.type
_entity_poly.pdbx_seq_one_letter_code
_entity_poly.pdbx_strand_id
1 'polypeptide(L)'
;MASLFPTIGEWYQDAVSNQVFEVVAVDEKGGTVEVQFADGAIDEYDMESWGQLTLVSAAAPEDANAGYGLPSFDDGWQAEVDSFSGNPLEFIEPESFGGFDDLDF
;
A
#
# COMPACT_ATOMS: atom_id res chain seq x y z
N MET A 1 -11.52 -21.73 -10.00
CA MET A 1 -10.99 -20.58 -10.74
C MET A 1 -11.18 -19.38 -9.85
N ALA A 2 -10.09 -18.84 -9.30
CA ALA A 2 -10.14 -17.58 -8.56
C ALA A 2 -10.52 -16.47 -9.53
N SER A 3 -11.54 -15.70 -9.18
CA SER A 3 -11.97 -14.52 -9.94
C SER A 3 -11.59 -13.21 -9.23
N LEU A 4 -10.74 -13.32 -8.20
CA LEU A 4 -10.30 -12.23 -7.34
C LEU A 4 -8.92 -11.75 -7.80
N PHE A 5 -8.82 -10.44 -7.99
CA PHE A 5 -7.55 -9.79 -8.29
C PHE A 5 -6.75 -9.65 -6.99
N PRO A 6 -5.48 -10.07 -6.95
CA PRO A 6 -4.64 -9.95 -5.76
C PRO A 6 -4.47 -8.47 -5.44
N THR A 7 -5.02 -8.03 -4.31
CA THR A 7 -4.97 -6.63 -3.86
C THR A 7 -4.13 -6.52 -2.59
N ILE A 8 -3.08 -5.72 -2.64
CA ILE A 8 -2.19 -5.50 -1.49
C ILE A 8 -2.97 -4.90 -0.31
N GLY A 9 -2.83 -5.49 0.88
CA GLY A 9 -3.55 -5.13 2.10
C GLY A 9 -4.91 -5.82 2.27
N GLU A 10 -5.32 -6.65 1.30
CA GLU A 10 -6.58 -7.39 1.38
C GLU A 10 -6.36 -8.84 1.86
N TRP A 11 -7.34 -9.33 2.62
CA TRP A 11 -7.34 -10.67 3.19
C TRP A 11 -8.16 -11.63 2.34
N TYR A 12 -7.59 -12.80 2.07
CA TYR A 12 -8.22 -13.87 1.33
C TYR A 12 -8.21 -15.15 2.16
N GLN A 13 -9.24 -15.96 1.97
CA GLN A 13 -9.34 -17.29 2.52
C GLN A 13 -9.38 -18.30 1.39
N ASP A 14 -8.52 -19.30 1.46
CA ASP A 14 -8.61 -20.45 0.58
C ASP A 14 -9.70 -21.41 1.07
N ALA A 15 -10.71 -21.65 0.22
CA ALA A 15 -11.84 -22.51 0.57
C ALA A 15 -11.47 -24.00 0.64
N VAL A 16 -10.31 -24.41 0.08
CA VAL A 16 -9.88 -25.81 0.03
C VAL A 16 -9.12 -26.19 1.30
N SER A 17 -8.10 -25.42 1.66
CA SER A 17 -7.24 -25.59 2.82
C SER A 17 -7.77 -24.88 4.07
N ASN A 18 -8.79 -24.03 3.92
CA ASN A 18 -9.36 -23.20 4.98
C ASN A 18 -8.35 -22.23 5.64
N GLN A 19 -7.28 -21.89 4.93
CA GLN A 19 -6.25 -20.98 5.40
C GLN A 19 -6.58 -19.53 5.03
N VAL A 20 -6.23 -18.60 5.90
CA VAL A 20 -6.46 -17.16 5.74
C VAL A 20 -5.11 -16.44 5.67
N PHE A 21 -4.96 -15.55 4.70
CA PHE A 21 -3.73 -14.81 4.45
C PHE A 21 -4.02 -13.43 3.84
N GLU A 22 -3.12 -12.48 4.04
CA GLU A 22 -3.13 -11.13 3.49
C GLU A 22 -2.17 -11.05 2.30
N VAL A 23 -2.55 -10.37 1.21
CA VAL A 23 -1.60 -10.05 0.15
C VAL A 23 -0.73 -8.88 0.58
N VAL A 24 0.57 -9.07 0.68
CA VAL A 24 1.52 -8.03 1.12
C VAL A 24 2.30 -7.41 -0.04
N ALA A 25 2.44 -8.13 -1.15
CA ALA A 25 3.06 -7.61 -2.37
C ALA A 25 2.52 -8.32 -3.62
N VAL A 26 2.55 -7.61 -4.75
CA VAL A 26 2.24 -8.16 -6.07
C VAL A 26 3.33 -7.69 -7.02
N ASP A 27 4.06 -8.63 -7.62
CA ASP A 27 5.07 -8.35 -8.63
C ASP A 27 4.51 -8.62 -10.04
N GLU A 28 4.10 -7.55 -10.71
CA GLU A 28 3.55 -7.62 -12.06
C GLU A 28 4.59 -8.03 -13.12
N LYS A 29 5.88 -7.79 -12.84
CA LYS A 29 6.98 -8.10 -13.78
C LYS A 29 7.36 -9.58 -13.78
N GLY A 30 7.44 -10.17 -12.60
CA GLY A 30 7.77 -11.57 -12.34
C GLY A 30 6.54 -12.47 -12.32
N GLY A 31 5.36 -11.89 -12.18
CA GLY A 31 4.11 -12.65 -12.23
C GLY A 31 3.79 -13.36 -10.93
N THR A 32 4.19 -12.79 -9.78
CA THR A 32 4.05 -13.43 -8.47
C THR A 32 3.30 -12.54 -7.48
N VAL A 33 2.68 -13.18 -6.49
CA VAL A 33 1.90 -12.56 -5.43
C VAL A 33 2.45 -13.07 -4.10
N GLU A 34 2.94 -12.16 -3.26
CA GLU A 34 3.44 -12.49 -1.94
C GLU A 34 2.33 -12.31 -0.90
N VAL A 35 2.15 -13.31 -0.04
CA VAL A 35 1.11 -13.34 0.99
C VAL A 35 1.69 -13.58 2.38
N GLN A 36 1.02 -13.06 3.40
CA GLN A 36 1.32 -13.29 4.80
C GLN A 36 0.16 -14.00 5.49
N PHE A 37 0.43 -15.14 6.13
CA PHE A 37 -0.55 -15.83 6.98
C PHE A 37 -0.69 -15.16 8.34
N ALA A 38 -1.80 -15.44 9.03
CA ALA A 38 -2.05 -14.95 10.39
C ALA A 38 -0.98 -15.37 11.43
N ASP A 39 -0.22 -16.44 11.17
CA ASP A 39 0.91 -16.89 12.02
C ASP A 39 2.20 -16.06 11.78
N GLY A 40 2.19 -15.16 10.79
CA GLY A 40 3.35 -14.36 10.36
C GLY A 40 4.23 -15.04 9.32
N ALA A 41 3.89 -16.26 8.88
CA ALA A 41 4.55 -16.93 7.77
C ALA A 41 4.31 -16.18 6.45
N ILE A 42 5.33 -16.08 5.60
CA ILE A 42 5.26 -15.51 4.26
C ILE A 42 5.31 -16.63 3.24
N ASP A 43 4.53 -16.51 2.17
CA ASP A 43 4.50 -17.44 1.04
C ASP A 43 4.26 -16.69 -0.26
N GLU A 44 4.61 -17.29 -1.39
CA GLU A 44 4.51 -16.68 -2.71
C GLU A 44 3.73 -17.60 -3.65
N TYR A 45 2.80 -17.02 -4.41
CA TYR A 45 2.04 -17.68 -5.45
C TYR A 45 2.31 -17.06 -6.81
N ASP A 46 2.57 -17.89 -7.82
CA ASP A 46 2.56 -17.44 -9.22
C ASP A 46 1.14 -17.06 -9.65
N MET A 47 0.99 -16.18 -10.64
CA MET A 47 -0.32 -15.82 -11.21
C MET A 47 -1.12 -17.05 -11.71
N GLU A 48 -0.44 -18.06 -12.27
CA GLU A 48 -1.07 -19.32 -12.66
C GLU A 48 -1.61 -20.09 -11.45
N SER A 49 -0.82 -20.18 -10.38
CA SER A 49 -1.20 -20.83 -9.12
C SER A 49 -2.36 -20.08 -8.47
N TRP A 50 -2.28 -18.75 -8.40
CA TRP A 50 -3.34 -17.87 -7.88
C TRP A 50 -4.68 -18.09 -8.57
N GLY A 51 -4.70 -18.15 -9.91
CA GLY A 51 -5.92 -18.40 -10.69
C GLY A 51 -6.54 -19.80 -10.48
N GLN A 52 -5.73 -20.76 -10.05
CA GLN A 52 -6.18 -22.13 -9.75
C GLN A 52 -6.76 -22.27 -8.35
N LEU A 53 -6.35 -21.42 -7.41
CA LEU A 53 -6.85 -21.42 -6.04
C LEU A 53 -8.36 -21.08 -5.98
N THR A 54 -9.01 -21.47 -4.89
CA THR A 54 -10.42 -21.14 -4.64
C THR A 54 -10.46 -20.12 -3.51
N LEU A 55 -10.03 -18.91 -3.84
CA LEU A 55 -9.96 -17.79 -2.92
C LEU A 55 -11.32 -17.13 -2.77
N VAL A 56 -11.68 -16.80 -1.54
CA VAL A 56 -12.81 -15.94 -1.19
C VAL A 56 -12.29 -14.73 -0.41
N SER A 57 -12.88 -13.56 -0.63
CA SER A 57 -12.58 -12.37 0.17
C SER A 57 -12.93 -12.65 1.63
N ALA A 58 -11.98 -12.48 2.53
CA ALA A 58 -12.16 -12.75 3.95
C ALA A 58 -11.99 -11.48 4.77
N ALA A 59 -12.71 -11.39 5.88
CA ALA A 59 -12.37 -10.42 6.90
C ALA A 59 -11.10 -10.89 7.61
N ALA A 60 -10.23 -9.95 7.99
CA ALA A 60 -9.12 -10.26 8.86
C ALA A 60 -9.60 -10.97 10.13
N PRO A 61 -8.87 -11.98 10.63
CA PRO A 61 -9.24 -12.69 11.85
C PRO A 61 -9.30 -11.71 13.03
N GLU A 62 -10.52 -11.42 13.47
CA GLU A 62 -10.97 -10.73 14.69
C GLU A 62 -10.45 -9.31 15.00
N ASP A 63 -9.33 -8.80 14.45
CA ASP A 63 -8.90 -7.40 14.78
C ASP A 63 -7.86 -6.72 13.84
N ALA A 64 -7.55 -7.19 12.63
CA ALA A 64 -6.50 -6.53 11.81
C ALA A 64 -7.00 -5.37 10.91
N ASN A 65 -8.32 -5.22 10.70
CA ASN A 65 -8.87 -4.10 9.91
C ASN A 65 -10.24 -3.61 10.43
N ALA A 66 -10.41 -3.46 11.75
CA ALA A 66 -11.59 -2.77 12.28
C ALA A 66 -11.68 -1.27 11.89
N GLY A 67 -10.75 -0.76 11.05
CA GLY A 67 -10.50 0.67 10.91
C GLY A 67 -10.33 1.25 9.51
N TYR A 68 -10.32 0.50 8.41
CA TYR A 68 -10.24 1.12 7.08
C TYR A 68 -11.21 0.48 6.08
N GLY A 69 -12.42 1.02 6.06
CA GLY A 69 -13.24 1.05 4.85
C GLY A 69 -12.53 1.93 3.81
N LEU A 70 -11.60 1.36 3.07
CA LEU A 70 -11.14 1.97 1.83
C LEU A 70 -12.20 1.61 0.77
N PRO A 71 -12.85 2.60 0.13
CA PRO A 71 -13.68 2.32 -1.02
C PRO A 71 -12.82 1.60 -2.06
N SER A 72 -13.36 0.52 -2.61
CA SER A 72 -12.80 -0.29 -3.68
C SER A 72 -11.98 0.57 -4.65
N PHE A 73 -10.74 0.17 -4.88
CA PHE A 73 -9.90 0.71 -5.96
C PHE A 73 -10.60 0.43 -7.29
N ASP A 74 -11.49 1.35 -7.66
CA ASP A 74 -12.04 1.51 -9.01
C ASP A 74 -10.96 2.22 -9.82
N ASP A 75 -10.34 1.46 -10.71
CA ASP A 75 -9.81 1.87 -12.02
C ASP A 75 -9.54 3.38 -12.20
N GLY A 76 -8.29 3.81 -11.98
CA GLY A 76 -7.95 5.21 -12.05
C GLY A 76 -6.46 5.50 -12.08
N TRP A 77 -5.75 5.00 -13.10
CA TRP A 77 -4.50 5.63 -13.53
C TRP A 77 -4.77 7.04 -14.09
N GLN A 78 -5.10 7.98 -13.20
CA GLN A 78 -4.80 9.39 -13.40
C GLN A 78 -3.93 9.82 -12.23
N ALA A 79 -2.63 9.89 -12.48
CA ALA A 79 -1.74 10.71 -11.69
C ALA A 79 -2.20 12.17 -11.82
N GLU A 80 -3.20 12.57 -11.02
CA GLU A 80 -3.37 13.95 -10.65
C GLU A 80 -2.25 14.28 -9.67
N VAL A 81 -1.11 14.66 -10.23
CA VAL A 81 -0.13 15.51 -9.55
C VAL A 81 -0.78 16.87 -9.27
N ASP A 82 -1.78 16.90 -8.40
CA ASP A 82 -2.30 18.15 -7.88
C ASP A 82 -1.29 18.69 -6.87
N SER A 83 -0.53 19.67 -7.36
CA SER A 83 -0.12 20.80 -6.56
C SER A 83 0.87 20.48 -5.44
N PHE A 84 2.14 20.37 -5.82
CA PHE A 84 3.28 20.77 -4.99
C PHE A 84 3.10 22.23 -4.53
N SER A 85 2.29 22.43 -3.48
CA SER A 85 2.03 23.73 -2.84
C SER A 85 2.45 23.63 -1.39
N GLY A 86 3.73 23.37 -1.20
CA GLY A 86 4.34 23.31 0.12
C GLY A 86 5.81 22.99 -0.04
N ASN A 87 6.55 23.85 -0.74
CA ASN A 87 8.00 23.83 -0.75
C ASN A 87 8.51 23.76 0.71
N PRO A 88 9.08 22.64 1.19
CA PRO A 88 9.69 22.59 2.53
C PRO A 88 10.99 23.41 2.59
N LEU A 89 11.38 24.04 1.48
CA LEU A 89 12.48 25.00 1.35
C LEU A 89 12.08 26.43 1.72
N GLU A 90 10.79 26.72 1.95
CA GLU A 90 10.33 28.05 2.38
C GLU A 90 10.54 28.29 3.88
N PHE A 91 10.90 27.25 4.66
CA PHE A 91 11.22 27.39 6.08
C PHE A 91 12.69 27.74 6.36
N ILE A 92 13.53 27.83 5.33
CA ILE A 92 14.90 28.32 5.46
C ILE A 92 14.92 29.72 4.86
N GLU A 93 14.40 30.69 5.60
CA GLU A 93 14.69 32.09 5.30
C GLU A 93 16.20 32.28 5.47
N PRO A 94 16.94 32.74 4.43
CA PRO A 94 18.26 33.27 4.64
C PRO A 94 18.06 34.51 5.51
N GLU A 95 18.51 34.48 6.77
CA GLU A 95 18.57 35.68 7.60
C GLU A 95 19.26 36.77 6.78
N SER A 96 18.46 37.74 6.36
CA SER A 96 18.92 38.93 5.67
C SER A 96 19.92 39.58 6.59
N PHE A 97 21.21 39.46 6.24
CA PHE A 97 22.31 40.11 6.93
C PHE A 97 22.14 41.62 6.71
N GLY A 98 21.27 42.21 7.53
CA GLY A 98 21.00 43.63 7.60
C GLY A 98 22.19 44.28 8.28
N GLY A 99 23.17 44.67 7.46
CA GLY A 99 24.24 45.53 7.89
C GLY A 99 23.66 46.78 8.57
N PHE A 100 24.07 46.98 9.82
CA PHE A 100 24.19 48.33 10.36
C PHE A 100 25.67 48.70 10.25
N ASP A 101 26.02 49.25 9.09
CA ASP A 101 26.97 50.35 9.08
C ASP A 101 26.20 51.55 9.65
N ASP A 102 26.41 51.83 10.93
CA ASP A 102 26.31 53.19 11.45
C ASP A 102 27.50 53.41 12.38
N LEU A 103 28.50 54.01 11.78
CA LEU A 103 29.55 54.77 12.42
C LEU A 103 28.89 55.83 13.32
N ASP A 104 29.27 55.91 14.61
CA ASP A 104 29.76 57.17 15.18
C ASP A 104 30.37 57.03 16.59
N PHE A 105 31.46 57.79 16.79
CA PHE A 105 32.25 58.10 18.00
C PHE A 105 33.32 57.11 18.51
#